data_AF-B8JB07-F1
#
_entry.id   AF-B8JB07-F1
#
_cell.length_a   1.000
_cell.length_b   1.000
_cell.length_c   1.000
_cell.angle_alpha   90.00
_cell.angle_beta   90.00
_cell.angle_gamma   90.00
#
_symmetry.space_group_name_H-M   'P 1'
#
loop_
_entity.id
_entity.type
_entity.pdbx_description
1 polymer ?
#
loop_
_entity_poly.entity_id
_entity_poly.type
_entity_poly.pdbx_seq_one_letter_code
_entity_poly.pdbx_strand_id
1 'polypeptide(L)'
;MTDLSRALEAALRAARAAADLLRAELFRAGGPRGEPGHCPADEQAEDLIRAVLEAEFPGDGFVGEERPERNRPPALPGGRCWLVDPNDGTADFQRGHRGASVSIGLVQGGVPVLGVVLAHTAPHGGEDLLAWAEGQGPVRRNGAPLPPVSAAPLRAGDVVLVSSSAAKRARGNAEAVQPARFRPLTSIAYRLALVATGEARGAISLHRPRALDIAAGHALVRGAGGVLLDEAGREVRYGPAGEGRVAFCFGGAPLVAARLASRSWVEAQAYGPGAPGLCAPLAGRAVREDGLLRRGQGALLGQLAGDALGGQVEFSGAARIAAAYPDGVRDLADGGHWSTLAGQPTDDSELALALARTVIAFGRFDAARVAEAYADWLGSEPFDVGRTVDAALRPALRIRASGAPAEQVAEAARAAAPRGSLANGALMRVSPLGIAGHAAPAAEVAAWARADAALTHPAAPCQDASAVFAATVAFAIATGASAAEVADRGEALAAELGCGAEVREALAAARTGPPEDFEASAGLVTIALQNAFFQLRHAPDLEAGLVDTVGRGGDTDTNAAIAGALLGAAHGVLAVPERWRRAVLSCWPVEGAPGVRRPRPPVCWPGDALILAERLLGL
;
A
#
# COMPACT_ATOMS: atom_id res chain seq x y z
N MET A 1 -11.73 39.18 6.44
CA MET A 1 -12.02 37.77 6.11
C MET A 1 -13.36 37.71 5.42
N THR A 2 -13.47 36.95 4.32
CA THR A 2 -14.77 36.62 3.73
C THR A 2 -15.54 35.69 4.67
N ASP A 3 -16.86 35.60 4.50
CA ASP A 3 -17.71 34.67 5.27
C ASP A 3 -17.26 33.20 5.07
N LEU A 4 -16.88 32.81 3.85
CA LEU A 4 -16.32 31.48 3.55
C LEU A 4 -14.93 31.23 4.14
N SER A 5 -14.09 32.26 4.30
CA SER A 5 -12.81 32.13 5.02
C SER A 5 -13.05 31.77 6.48
N ARG A 6 -14.01 32.43 7.15
CA ARG A 6 -14.37 32.11 8.54
C ARG A 6 -14.96 30.70 8.65
N ALA A 7 -15.83 30.33 7.70
CA ALA A 7 -16.43 29.00 7.63
C ALA A 7 -15.38 27.90 7.45
N LEU A 8 -14.37 28.12 6.61
CA LEU A 8 -13.28 27.19 6.38
C LEU A 8 -12.45 26.99 7.64
N GLU A 9 -12.08 28.06 8.33
CA GLU A 9 -11.34 27.97 9.59
C GLU A 9 -12.13 27.21 10.68
N ALA A 10 -13.44 27.45 10.78
CA ALA A 10 -14.30 26.72 11.72
C ALA A 10 -14.38 25.23 11.39
N ALA A 11 -14.58 24.89 10.11
CA ALA A 11 -14.61 23.50 9.65
C ALA A 11 -13.27 22.78 9.88
N LEU A 12 -12.14 23.46 9.67
CA LEU A 12 -10.81 22.91 9.95
C LEU A 12 -10.60 22.62 11.44
N ARG A 13 -11.03 23.53 12.33
CA ARG A 13 -10.97 23.30 13.79
C ARG A 13 -11.87 22.13 14.21
N ALA A 14 -13.10 22.11 13.71
CA ALA A 14 -14.06 21.05 13.97
C ALA A 14 -13.55 19.67 13.52
N ALA A 15 -13.03 19.57 12.30
CA ALA A 15 -12.49 18.34 11.74
C ALA A 15 -11.33 17.76 12.56
N ARG A 16 -10.40 18.62 13.01
CA ARG A 16 -9.26 18.20 13.86
C ARG A 16 -9.73 17.65 15.20
N ALA A 17 -10.65 18.34 15.87
CA ALA A 17 -11.19 17.90 17.15
C ALA A 17 -11.89 16.53 17.05
N ALA A 18 -12.71 16.34 16.01
CA ALA A 18 -13.36 15.04 15.74
C ALA A 18 -12.33 13.94 15.43
N ALA A 19 -11.32 14.24 14.62
CA ALA A 19 -10.32 13.26 14.23
C ALA A 19 -9.40 12.81 15.36
N ASP A 20 -9.05 13.69 16.29
CA ASP A 20 -8.28 13.29 17.47
C ASP A 20 -9.02 12.21 18.28
N LEU A 21 -10.35 12.37 18.43
CA LEU A 21 -11.22 11.39 19.08
C LEU A 21 -11.28 10.07 18.29
N LEU A 22 -11.52 10.13 16.98
CA LEU A 22 -11.63 8.93 16.12
C LEU A 22 -10.30 8.17 16.00
N ARG A 23 -9.18 8.90 15.95
CA ARG A 23 -7.84 8.31 15.96
C ARG A 23 -7.58 7.58 17.28
N ALA A 24 -7.96 8.17 18.42
CA ALA A 24 -7.86 7.51 19.71
C ALA A 24 -8.72 6.23 19.76
N GLU A 25 -9.90 6.26 19.14
CA GLU A 25 -10.82 5.12 19.05
C GLU A 25 -10.25 3.98 18.17
N LEU A 26 -9.60 4.25 17.03
CA LEU A 26 -8.94 3.21 16.21
C LEU A 26 -7.94 2.39 17.02
N PHE A 27 -7.14 3.08 17.83
CA PHE A 27 -6.06 2.50 18.63
C PHE A 27 -6.50 2.07 20.03
N ARG A 28 -7.80 1.97 20.27
CA ARG A 28 -8.35 1.43 21.50
C ARG A 28 -8.02 -0.07 21.62
N ALA A 29 -7.74 -0.53 22.83
CA ALA A 29 -7.59 -1.96 23.11
C ALA A 29 -8.89 -2.70 22.74
N GLY A 30 -8.79 -3.74 21.91
CA GLY A 30 -9.95 -4.44 21.34
C GLY A 30 -10.54 -3.79 20.07
N GLY A 31 -10.01 -2.64 19.64
CA GLY A 31 -10.47 -1.89 18.47
C GLY A 31 -11.61 -0.92 18.76
N PRO A 32 -12.11 -0.25 17.71
CA PRO A 32 -13.26 0.63 17.83
C PRO A 32 -14.49 -0.04 18.42
N ARG A 33 -15.23 0.69 19.26
CA ARG A 33 -16.46 0.22 19.90
C ARG A 33 -17.65 0.19 18.92
N GLY A 34 -18.74 -0.40 19.40
CA GLY A 34 -20.04 -0.36 18.75
C GLY A 34 -20.42 -1.65 18.04
N GLU A 35 -21.49 -1.59 17.26
CA GLU A 35 -22.02 -2.68 16.45
C GLU A 35 -21.60 -2.49 14.98
N PRO A 36 -21.60 -3.53 14.13
CA PRO A 36 -21.21 -3.39 12.74
C PRO A 36 -21.98 -2.29 12.01
N GLY A 37 -21.25 -1.25 11.57
CA GLY A 37 -21.81 -0.09 10.87
C GLY A 37 -22.23 1.07 11.77
N HIS A 38 -22.02 1.00 13.08
CA HIS A 38 -22.30 2.09 14.02
C HIS A 38 -21.27 2.14 15.16
N CYS A 39 -20.53 3.24 15.27
CA CYS A 39 -19.54 3.46 16.31
C CYS A 39 -19.96 4.64 17.21
N PRO A 40 -20.04 4.47 18.55
CA PRO A 40 -20.37 5.58 19.46
C PRO A 40 -19.40 6.78 19.39
N ALA A 41 -18.20 6.58 18.85
CA ALA A 41 -17.25 7.66 18.61
C ALA A 41 -17.70 8.59 17.47
N ASP A 42 -18.49 8.09 16.52
CA ASP A 42 -19.02 8.86 15.39
C ASP A 42 -20.02 9.90 15.90
N GLU A 43 -20.93 9.50 16.79
CA GLU A 43 -21.85 10.41 17.49
C GLU A 43 -21.12 11.52 18.26
N GLN A 44 -20.05 11.16 18.98
CA GLN A 44 -19.25 12.10 19.76
C GLN A 44 -18.49 13.07 18.86
N ALA A 45 -17.95 12.58 17.75
CA ALA A 45 -17.31 13.39 16.72
C ALA A 45 -18.29 14.36 16.07
N GLU A 46 -19.52 13.93 15.75
CA GLU A 46 -20.56 14.83 15.24
C GLU A 46 -20.92 15.92 16.25
N ASP A 47 -21.08 15.57 17.53
CA ASP A 47 -21.39 16.54 18.58
C ASP A 47 -20.31 17.63 18.71
N LEU A 48 -19.03 17.27 18.57
CA LEU A 48 -17.91 18.22 18.54
C LEU A 48 -17.96 19.14 17.32
N ILE A 49 -18.21 18.57 16.13
CA ILE A 49 -18.32 19.36 14.89
C ILE A 49 -19.47 20.35 14.98
N ARG A 50 -20.62 19.87 15.44
CA ARG A 50 -21.84 20.65 15.60
C ARG A 50 -21.68 21.79 16.59
N ALA A 51 -21.03 21.55 17.73
CA ALA A 51 -20.77 22.58 18.73
C ALA A 51 -20.00 23.79 18.17
N VAL A 52 -19.06 23.55 17.24
CA VAL A 52 -18.32 24.63 16.57
C VAL A 52 -19.19 25.31 15.50
N LEU A 53 -19.76 24.54 14.59
CA LEU A 53 -20.43 25.09 13.41
C LEU A 53 -21.76 25.79 13.75
N GLU A 54 -22.57 25.23 14.65
CA GLU A 54 -23.85 25.84 15.03
C GLU A 54 -23.66 27.12 15.86
N ALA A 55 -22.59 27.21 16.65
CA ALA A 55 -22.28 28.40 17.45
C ALA A 55 -21.83 29.57 16.57
N GLU A 56 -20.98 29.31 15.57
CA GLU A 56 -20.45 30.36 14.68
C GLU A 56 -21.40 30.70 13.52
N PHE A 57 -22.28 29.76 13.14
CA PHE A 57 -23.20 29.90 12.01
C PHE A 57 -24.64 29.44 12.35
N PRO A 58 -25.31 30.12 13.31
CA PRO A 58 -26.64 29.71 13.77
C PRO A 58 -27.74 29.79 12.70
N GLY A 59 -27.54 30.55 11.63
CA GLY A 59 -28.48 30.66 10.51
C GLY A 59 -28.31 29.59 9.42
N ASP A 60 -27.19 28.85 9.44
CA ASP A 60 -26.95 27.77 8.49
C ASP A 60 -27.71 26.51 8.90
N GLY A 61 -28.14 25.75 7.88
CA GLY A 61 -28.66 24.40 8.07
C GLY A 61 -27.54 23.44 8.47
N PHE A 62 -27.92 22.32 9.08
CA PHE A 62 -26.99 21.27 9.46
C PHE A 62 -27.66 19.91 9.25
N VAL A 63 -26.98 19.04 8.49
CA VAL A 63 -27.35 17.64 8.29
C VAL A 63 -26.15 16.78 8.68
N GLY A 64 -26.26 16.11 9.82
CA GLY A 64 -25.34 15.08 10.29
C GLY A 64 -25.90 13.67 10.05
N GLU A 65 -25.00 12.69 10.06
CA GLU A 65 -25.32 11.28 9.93
C GLU A 65 -25.90 10.68 11.21
N GLU A 66 -25.29 10.99 12.35
CA GLU A 66 -25.44 10.25 13.61
C GLU A 66 -26.55 10.82 14.50
N ARG A 67 -26.89 12.11 14.32
CA ARG A 67 -27.97 12.81 15.06
C ARG A 67 -29.08 13.32 14.12
N PRO A 68 -29.77 12.44 13.36
CA PRO A 68 -30.79 12.88 12.41
C PRO A 68 -31.93 13.70 13.06
N GLU A 69 -32.22 13.46 14.34
CA GLU A 69 -33.20 14.21 15.15
C GLU A 69 -32.79 15.67 15.42
N ARG A 70 -31.51 16.00 15.27
CA ARG A 70 -30.96 17.37 15.42
C ARG A 70 -30.73 18.06 14.08
N ASN A 71 -31.04 17.41 12.97
CA ASN A 71 -30.87 18.02 11.65
C ASN A 71 -31.88 19.17 11.46
N ARG A 72 -31.40 20.26 10.85
CA ARG A 72 -32.21 21.46 10.63
C ARG A 72 -31.96 22.05 9.24
N PRO A 73 -32.99 22.54 8.55
CA PRO A 73 -32.81 23.24 7.29
C PRO A 73 -32.16 24.62 7.51
N PRO A 74 -31.61 25.25 6.45
CA PRO A 74 -31.17 26.64 6.51
C PRO A 74 -32.32 27.59 6.85
N ALA A 75 -32.01 28.70 7.53
CA ALA A 75 -33.02 29.68 7.93
C ALA A 75 -33.71 30.40 6.75
N LEU A 76 -33.02 30.48 5.59
CA LEU A 76 -33.51 31.10 4.37
C LEU A 76 -33.53 30.08 3.21
N PRO A 77 -34.53 30.13 2.30
CA PRO A 77 -34.50 29.34 1.08
C PRO A 77 -33.23 29.59 0.27
N GLY A 78 -32.52 28.53 -0.11
CA GLY A 78 -31.23 28.63 -0.81
C GLY A 78 -30.06 29.06 0.07
N GLY A 79 -30.26 29.14 1.39
CA GLY A 79 -29.21 29.40 2.37
C GLY A 79 -28.16 28.28 2.45
N ARG A 80 -27.16 28.47 3.29
CA ARG A 80 -26.05 27.52 3.43
C ARG A 80 -26.45 26.34 4.32
N CYS A 81 -26.01 25.14 3.95
CA CYS A 81 -26.24 23.92 4.71
C CYS A 81 -24.93 23.13 4.88
N TRP A 82 -24.57 22.83 6.12
CA TRP A 82 -23.47 21.94 6.47
C TRP A 82 -23.91 20.49 6.31
N LEU A 83 -23.18 19.71 5.51
CA LEU A 83 -23.36 18.27 5.34
C LEU A 83 -22.16 17.57 5.96
N VAL A 84 -22.41 16.82 7.03
CA VAL A 84 -21.37 16.26 7.88
C VAL A 84 -21.51 14.76 7.97
N ASP A 85 -20.44 14.06 7.58
CA ASP A 85 -20.18 12.68 7.99
C ASP A 85 -19.02 12.73 8.98
N PRO A 86 -19.24 12.44 10.27
CA PRO A 86 -18.19 12.49 11.26
C PRO A 86 -17.10 11.43 11.00
N ASN A 87 -17.41 10.31 10.34
CA ASN A 87 -16.45 9.22 10.12
C ASN A 87 -16.81 8.38 8.87
N ASP A 88 -16.69 8.97 7.67
CA ASP A 88 -16.99 8.26 6.43
C ASP A 88 -16.11 7.01 6.30
N GLY A 89 -16.75 5.85 6.19
CA GLY A 89 -16.10 4.54 6.21
C GLY A 89 -16.15 3.80 7.56
N THR A 90 -17.05 4.15 8.49
CA THR A 90 -17.25 3.52 9.82
C THR A 90 -17.16 1.99 9.81
N ALA A 91 -17.83 1.32 8.87
CA ALA A 91 -17.85 -0.14 8.84
C ALA A 91 -16.47 -0.78 8.60
N ASP A 92 -15.60 -0.13 7.82
CA ASP A 92 -14.22 -0.59 7.61
C ASP A 92 -13.30 -0.12 8.74
N PHE A 93 -13.52 1.09 9.26
CA PHE A 93 -12.85 1.61 10.45
C PHE A 93 -12.98 0.66 11.65
N GLN A 94 -14.19 0.14 11.92
CA GLN A 94 -14.43 -0.83 12.99
C GLN A 94 -13.69 -2.16 12.79
N ARG A 95 -13.36 -2.53 11.55
CA ARG A 95 -12.54 -3.71 11.24
C ARG A 95 -11.03 -3.43 11.36
N GLY A 96 -10.65 -2.21 11.69
CA GLY A 96 -9.26 -1.76 11.81
C GLY A 96 -8.67 -1.22 10.51
N HIS A 97 -9.47 -0.96 9.46
CA HIS A 97 -8.94 -0.30 8.27
C HIS A 97 -8.58 1.15 8.54
N ARG A 98 -7.46 1.57 7.95
CA ARG A 98 -7.07 2.97 7.79
C ARG A 98 -7.77 3.62 6.61
N GLY A 99 -7.84 4.94 6.60
CA GLY A 99 -8.38 5.75 5.50
C GLY A 99 -9.84 6.15 5.65
N ALA A 100 -10.47 5.89 6.80
CA ALA A 100 -11.72 6.56 7.18
C ALA A 100 -11.44 8.05 7.46
N SER A 101 -12.44 8.91 7.26
CA SER A 101 -12.23 10.35 7.30
C SER A 101 -13.40 11.14 7.84
N VAL A 102 -13.11 12.24 8.53
CA VAL A 102 -14.09 13.29 8.80
C VAL A 102 -14.40 14.03 7.49
N SER A 103 -15.68 14.15 7.13
CA SER A 103 -16.17 14.85 5.93
C SER A 103 -17.08 16.00 6.32
N ILE A 104 -16.67 17.23 6.05
CA ILE A 104 -17.44 18.45 6.32
C ILE A 104 -17.59 19.24 5.03
N GLY A 105 -18.78 19.20 4.43
CA GLY A 105 -19.14 19.99 3.25
C GLY A 105 -20.07 21.15 3.61
N LEU A 106 -19.94 22.27 2.89
CA LEU A 106 -20.90 23.37 2.93
C LEU A 106 -21.50 23.55 1.55
N VAL A 107 -22.82 23.45 1.48
CA VAL A 107 -23.60 23.62 0.25
C VAL A 107 -24.34 24.95 0.29
N GLN A 108 -24.37 25.65 -0.84
CA GLN A 108 -25.16 26.86 -1.03
C GLN A 108 -25.78 26.85 -2.43
N GLY A 109 -27.08 27.15 -2.55
CA GLY A 109 -27.78 27.11 -3.85
C GLY A 109 -27.70 25.75 -4.56
N GLY A 110 -27.61 24.66 -3.79
CA GLY A 110 -27.50 23.28 -4.31
C GLY A 110 -26.11 22.91 -4.86
N VAL A 111 -25.08 23.73 -4.63
CA VAL A 111 -23.69 23.50 -5.07
C VAL A 111 -22.76 23.50 -3.85
N PRO A 112 -21.75 22.62 -3.79
CA PRO A 112 -20.76 22.65 -2.71
C PRO A 112 -19.78 23.82 -2.91
N VAL A 113 -19.71 24.69 -1.91
CA VAL A 113 -18.87 25.90 -1.90
C VAL A 113 -17.66 25.79 -0.97
N LEU A 114 -17.62 24.78 -0.10
CA LEU A 114 -16.51 24.48 0.78
C LEU A 114 -16.50 22.99 1.15
N GLY A 115 -15.31 22.41 1.25
CA GLY A 115 -15.13 21.04 1.74
C GLY A 115 -13.85 20.89 2.54
N VAL A 116 -13.97 20.14 3.64
CA VAL A 116 -12.85 19.66 4.47
C VAL A 116 -12.99 18.15 4.58
N VAL A 117 -11.96 17.43 4.12
CA VAL A 117 -11.84 15.97 4.30
C VAL A 117 -10.56 15.71 5.07
N LEU A 118 -10.66 15.05 6.22
CA LEU A 118 -9.52 14.72 7.07
C LEU A 118 -9.50 13.22 7.34
N ALA A 119 -8.60 12.50 6.67
CA ALA A 119 -8.32 11.12 7.02
C ALA A 119 -7.53 11.10 8.32
N HIS A 120 -8.19 10.75 9.44
CA HIS A 120 -7.58 10.76 10.78
C HIS A 120 -6.44 9.74 10.94
N THR A 121 -6.48 8.71 10.10
CA THR A 121 -5.40 7.74 9.90
C THR A 121 -5.26 7.40 8.42
N ALA A 122 -4.31 8.04 7.74
CA ALA A 122 -4.00 7.71 6.35
C ALA A 122 -3.47 6.25 6.24
N PRO A 123 -3.54 5.60 5.06
CA PRO A 123 -3.05 4.22 4.88
C PRO A 123 -1.59 4.01 5.30
N HIS A 124 -0.77 5.07 5.27
CA HIS A 124 0.65 5.08 5.66
C HIS A 124 0.90 5.73 7.03
N GLY A 125 -0.12 5.87 7.87
CA GLY A 125 -0.06 6.52 9.17
C GLY A 125 -0.09 8.05 9.09
N GLY A 126 -0.32 8.69 10.24
CA GLY A 126 -0.57 10.13 10.34
C GLY A 126 -1.96 10.55 9.86
N GLU A 127 -2.22 11.85 9.91
CA GLU A 127 -3.41 12.46 9.30
C GLU A 127 -3.13 12.89 7.84
N ASP A 128 -4.18 12.99 7.03
CA ASP A 128 -4.12 13.66 5.72
C ASP A 128 -5.33 14.58 5.56
N LEU A 129 -5.07 15.89 5.48
CA LEU A 129 -6.07 16.95 5.49
C LEU A 129 -6.15 17.65 4.15
N LEU A 130 -7.33 17.62 3.53
CA LEU A 130 -7.62 18.32 2.29
C LEU A 130 -8.76 19.31 2.49
N ALA A 131 -8.55 20.53 2.02
CA ALA A 131 -9.48 21.62 2.26
C ALA A 131 -9.57 22.59 1.09
N TRP A 132 -10.77 23.10 0.84
CA TRP A 132 -11.03 24.11 -0.17
C TRP A 132 -12.27 24.92 0.18
N ALA A 133 -12.28 26.20 -0.21
CA ALA A 133 -13.45 27.05 -0.18
C ALA A 133 -13.45 28.00 -1.38
N GLU A 134 -14.63 28.25 -1.93
CA GLU A 134 -14.80 29.11 -3.10
C GLU A 134 -14.25 30.52 -2.85
N GLY A 135 -13.47 31.01 -3.82
CA GLY A 135 -12.81 32.31 -3.73
C GLY A 135 -11.68 32.41 -2.70
N GLN A 136 -11.26 31.30 -2.06
CA GLN A 136 -10.15 31.28 -1.08
C GLN A 136 -8.83 30.70 -1.63
N GLY A 137 -8.74 30.52 -2.96
CA GLY A 137 -7.57 29.99 -3.64
C GLY A 137 -7.71 28.51 -4.05
N PRO A 138 -6.58 27.84 -4.37
CA PRO A 138 -6.61 26.44 -4.80
C PRO A 138 -6.92 25.50 -3.62
N VAL A 139 -7.22 24.24 -3.95
CA VAL A 139 -7.29 23.17 -2.95
C VAL A 139 -5.95 23.08 -2.22
N ARG A 140 -5.98 22.82 -0.91
CA ARG A 140 -4.79 22.63 -0.10
C ARG A 140 -4.76 21.23 0.49
N ARG A 141 -3.59 20.60 0.51
CA ARG A 141 -3.30 19.37 1.26
C ARG A 141 -2.29 19.68 2.34
N ASN A 142 -2.63 19.44 3.60
CA ASN A 142 -1.77 19.73 4.75
C ASN A 142 -1.21 21.16 4.73
N GLY A 143 -2.04 22.12 4.29
CA GLY A 143 -1.69 23.53 4.16
C GLY A 143 -1.02 23.93 2.83
N ALA A 144 -0.41 22.99 2.10
CA ALA A 144 0.24 23.25 0.82
C ALA A 144 -0.77 23.34 -0.33
N PRO A 145 -0.66 24.35 -1.23
CA PRO A 145 -1.56 24.48 -2.38
C PRO A 145 -1.29 23.37 -3.42
N LEU A 146 -2.36 22.91 -4.06
CA LEU A 146 -2.32 21.90 -5.12
C LEU A 146 -2.56 22.53 -6.50
N PRO A 147 -1.95 21.98 -7.56
CA PRO A 147 -2.34 22.34 -8.92
C PRO A 147 -3.75 21.79 -9.26
N PRO A 148 -4.42 22.32 -10.28
CA PRO A 148 -5.65 21.74 -10.81
C PRO A 148 -5.45 20.29 -11.28
N VAL A 149 -6.53 19.50 -11.29
CA VAL A 149 -6.49 18.13 -11.83
C VAL A 149 -6.19 18.14 -13.32
N SER A 150 -5.46 17.13 -13.79
CA SER A 150 -5.15 16.98 -15.21
C SER A 150 -6.41 16.68 -16.04
N ALA A 151 -6.65 17.52 -17.05
CA ALA A 151 -7.74 17.36 -18.02
C ALA A 151 -7.46 16.27 -19.07
N ALA A 152 -6.29 15.62 -19.05
CA ALA A 152 -5.97 14.56 -20.01
C ALA A 152 -6.97 13.39 -19.89
N PRO A 153 -7.25 12.64 -20.97
CA PRO A 153 -8.01 11.39 -20.87
C PRO A 153 -7.33 10.37 -19.93
N LEU A 154 -8.09 9.35 -19.49
CA LEU A 154 -7.53 8.18 -18.80
C LEU A 154 -6.54 7.44 -19.72
N ARG A 155 -5.39 7.05 -19.16
CA ARG A 155 -4.31 6.32 -19.83
C ARG A 155 -4.00 5.03 -19.08
N ALA A 156 -3.22 4.15 -19.72
CA ALA A 156 -2.61 3.02 -19.03
C ALA A 156 -1.75 3.52 -17.86
N GLY A 157 -1.79 2.81 -16.73
CA GLY A 157 -1.08 3.18 -15.50
C GLY A 157 -1.78 4.22 -14.61
N ASP A 158 -2.76 4.98 -15.13
CA ASP A 158 -3.62 5.82 -14.28
C ASP A 158 -4.38 4.95 -13.26
N VAL A 159 -4.73 5.53 -12.11
CA VAL A 159 -5.48 4.84 -11.05
C VAL A 159 -6.86 5.46 -10.84
N VAL A 160 -7.87 4.60 -10.73
CA VAL A 160 -9.23 4.94 -10.29
C VAL A 160 -9.45 4.34 -8.89
N LEU A 161 -9.90 5.17 -7.95
CA LEU A 161 -10.19 4.73 -6.60
C LEU A 161 -11.61 4.16 -6.51
N VAL A 162 -11.70 2.96 -5.94
CA VAL A 162 -12.94 2.19 -5.84
C VAL A 162 -13.16 1.74 -4.40
N SER A 163 -14.34 1.21 -4.08
CA SER A 163 -14.66 0.80 -2.71
C SER A 163 -13.75 -0.34 -2.23
N SER A 164 -13.48 -0.39 -0.93
CA SER A 164 -12.59 -1.37 -0.25
C SER A 164 -12.82 -2.83 -0.64
N SER A 165 -14.06 -3.21 -0.95
CA SER A 165 -14.41 -4.58 -1.35
C SER A 165 -14.10 -4.94 -2.81
N ALA A 166 -13.60 -4.01 -3.63
CA ALA A 166 -13.38 -4.21 -5.07
C ALA A 166 -12.35 -5.31 -5.40
N ALA A 167 -11.34 -5.53 -4.55
CA ALA A 167 -10.36 -6.61 -4.77
C ALA A 167 -11.01 -8.00 -4.78
N LYS A 168 -12.16 -8.19 -4.10
CA LYS A 168 -12.94 -9.44 -4.15
C LYS A 168 -13.60 -9.67 -5.51
N ARG A 169 -13.66 -8.64 -6.36
CA ARG A 169 -14.25 -8.63 -7.71
C ARG A 169 -13.25 -7.99 -8.69
N ALA A 170 -11.98 -8.38 -8.56
CA ALA A 170 -10.88 -7.68 -9.22
C ALA A 170 -10.99 -7.68 -10.75
N ARG A 171 -11.46 -8.78 -11.37
CA ARG A 171 -11.66 -8.85 -12.82
C ARG A 171 -12.65 -7.80 -13.33
N GLY A 172 -13.88 -7.80 -12.79
CA GLY A 172 -14.92 -6.87 -13.22
C GLY A 172 -14.53 -5.40 -12.98
N ASN A 173 -13.83 -5.11 -11.88
CA ASN A 173 -13.31 -3.77 -11.63
C ASN A 173 -12.19 -3.40 -12.62
N ALA A 174 -11.24 -4.30 -12.89
CA ALA A 174 -10.15 -4.08 -13.85
C ALA A 174 -10.67 -3.84 -15.27
N GLU A 175 -11.71 -4.57 -15.69
CA GLU A 175 -12.38 -4.38 -16.99
C GLU A 175 -13.12 -3.03 -17.06
N ALA A 176 -13.84 -2.66 -16.00
CA ALA A 176 -14.65 -1.43 -15.99
C ALA A 176 -13.82 -0.14 -16.01
N VAL A 177 -12.63 -0.13 -15.39
CA VAL A 177 -11.79 1.07 -15.31
C VAL A 177 -10.86 1.29 -16.51
N GLN A 178 -10.83 0.39 -17.49
CA GLN A 178 -9.90 0.48 -18.63
C GLN A 178 -9.91 1.86 -19.33
N PRO A 179 -8.73 2.38 -19.75
CA PRO A 179 -7.41 1.73 -19.72
C PRO A 179 -6.67 1.85 -18.37
N ALA A 180 -7.31 2.45 -17.36
CA ALA A 180 -6.71 2.64 -16.04
C ALA A 180 -6.72 1.36 -15.21
N ARG A 181 -6.09 1.43 -14.04
CA ARG A 181 -6.07 0.42 -12.99
C ARG A 181 -6.97 0.87 -11.84
N PHE A 182 -7.32 -0.05 -10.94
CA PHE A 182 -8.13 0.30 -9.76
C PHE A 182 -7.35 0.08 -8.47
N ARG A 183 -7.65 0.90 -7.46
CA ARG A 183 -7.16 0.73 -6.09
C ARG A 183 -8.32 0.85 -5.11
N PRO A 184 -8.58 -0.20 -4.29
CA PRO A 184 -9.58 -0.13 -3.24
C PRO A 184 -9.17 0.83 -2.11
N LEU A 185 -10.13 1.63 -1.64
CA LEU A 185 -10.01 2.48 -0.45
C LEU A 185 -11.39 2.61 0.22
N THR A 186 -11.41 2.91 1.53
CA THR A 186 -12.62 2.86 2.36
C THR A 186 -13.56 4.04 2.08
N SER A 187 -13.23 5.22 2.60
CA SER A 187 -14.02 6.45 2.54
C SER A 187 -14.21 6.94 1.10
N ILE A 188 -15.45 7.27 0.71
CA ILE A 188 -15.69 7.95 -0.58
C ILE A 188 -15.25 9.42 -0.53
N ALA A 189 -15.42 10.10 0.60
CA ALA A 189 -14.96 11.46 0.81
C ALA A 189 -13.44 11.56 0.57
N TYR A 190 -12.66 10.67 1.18
CA TYR A 190 -11.21 10.62 1.03
C TYR A 190 -10.78 10.19 -0.37
N ARG A 191 -11.51 9.25 -1.02
CA ARG A 191 -11.25 8.91 -2.43
C ARG A 191 -11.42 10.12 -3.36
N LEU A 192 -12.48 10.91 -3.17
CA LEU A 192 -12.68 12.15 -3.94
C LEU A 192 -11.61 13.20 -3.61
N ALA A 193 -11.19 13.30 -2.34
CA ALA A 193 -10.09 14.18 -1.94
C ALA A 193 -8.76 13.80 -2.63
N LEU A 194 -8.43 12.51 -2.73
CA LEU A 194 -7.25 12.01 -3.45
C LEU A 194 -7.33 12.16 -4.98
N VAL A 195 -8.51 12.44 -5.55
CA VAL A 195 -8.61 12.87 -6.95
C VAL A 195 -8.13 14.32 -7.08
N ALA A 196 -8.49 15.19 -6.12
CA ALA A 196 -8.11 16.61 -6.13
C ALA A 196 -6.59 16.83 -5.98
N THR A 197 -5.85 15.85 -5.46
CA THR A 197 -4.37 15.87 -5.37
C THR A 197 -3.68 15.41 -6.67
N GLY A 198 -4.41 14.77 -7.58
CA GLY A 198 -3.82 14.03 -8.69
C GLY A 198 -3.23 12.66 -8.29
N GLU A 199 -3.46 12.18 -7.06
CA GLU A 199 -3.12 10.81 -6.64
C GLU A 199 -3.88 9.76 -7.45
N ALA A 200 -5.13 10.06 -7.76
CA ALA A 200 -5.96 9.29 -8.65
C ALA A 200 -6.57 10.17 -9.74
N ARG A 201 -6.93 9.56 -10.87
CA ARG A 201 -7.61 10.28 -11.97
C ARG A 201 -9.11 10.30 -11.82
N GLY A 202 -9.66 9.36 -11.06
CA GLY A 202 -11.07 9.32 -10.71
C GLY A 202 -11.35 8.51 -9.45
N ALA A 203 -12.53 8.73 -8.89
CA ALA A 203 -13.05 8.02 -7.73
C ALA A 203 -14.51 7.67 -7.98
N ILE A 204 -14.92 6.46 -7.61
CA ILE A 204 -16.28 5.98 -7.84
C ILE A 204 -16.89 5.43 -6.56
N SER A 205 -18.21 5.54 -6.43
CA SER A 205 -18.98 4.70 -5.49
C SER A 205 -20.09 3.98 -6.23
N LEU A 206 -20.17 2.66 -6.03
CA LEU A 206 -21.21 1.80 -6.59
C LEU A 206 -22.26 1.37 -5.54
N HIS A 207 -22.28 2.06 -4.40
CA HIS A 207 -23.00 1.64 -3.19
C HIS A 207 -23.91 2.74 -2.60
N ARG A 208 -24.59 3.51 -3.47
CA ARG A 208 -25.63 4.48 -3.08
C ARG A 208 -25.19 5.47 -1.97
N PRO A 209 -24.12 6.25 -2.18
CA PRO A 209 -23.68 7.21 -1.18
C PRO A 209 -24.75 8.28 -0.92
N ARG A 210 -24.82 8.75 0.31
CA ARG A 210 -25.66 9.90 0.70
C ARG A 210 -24.93 11.21 0.38
N ALA A 211 -25.68 12.31 0.44
CA ALA A 211 -25.15 13.66 0.25
C ALA A 211 -23.97 13.98 1.17
N LEU A 212 -24.05 13.61 2.46
CA LEU A 212 -23.02 13.91 3.46
C LEU A 212 -21.70 13.14 3.22
N ASP A 213 -21.78 11.92 2.69
CA ASP A 213 -20.59 11.11 2.34
C ASP A 213 -19.77 11.76 1.20
N ILE A 214 -20.42 12.55 0.31
CA ILE A 214 -19.79 13.06 -0.92
C ILE A 214 -19.61 14.57 -0.98
N ALA A 215 -20.33 15.37 -0.18
CA ALA A 215 -20.36 16.83 -0.33
C ALA A 215 -18.99 17.49 -0.16
N ALA A 216 -18.23 17.11 0.87
CA ALA A 216 -16.89 17.65 1.10
C ALA A 216 -15.92 17.24 -0.03
N GLY A 217 -15.91 15.95 -0.39
CA GLY A 217 -15.10 15.43 -1.49
C GLY A 217 -15.46 16.07 -2.84
N HIS A 218 -16.75 16.31 -3.10
CA HIS A 218 -17.23 17.01 -4.29
C HIS A 218 -16.72 18.45 -4.33
N ALA A 219 -16.76 19.18 -3.21
CA ALA A 219 -16.20 20.52 -3.13
C ALA A 219 -14.70 20.54 -3.50
N LEU A 220 -13.93 19.57 -3.01
CA LEU A 220 -12.50 19.44 -3.30
C LEU A 220 -12.25 19.15 -4.79
N VAL A 221 -12.98 18.20 -5.38
CA VAL A 221 -12.89 17.88 -6.81
C VAL A 221 -13.23 19.10 -7.65
N ARG A 222 -14.31 19.82 -7.32
CA ARG A 222 -14.72 21.05 -8.00
C ARG A 222 -13.65 22.15 -7.86
N GLY A 223 -13.11 22.34 -6.66
CA GLY A 223 -12.04 23.31 -6.39
C GLY A 223 -10.75 23.03 -7.16
N ALA A 224 -10.50 21.77 -7.51
CA ALA A 224 -9.39 21.35 -8.35
C ALA A 224 -9.73 21.38 -9.86
N GLY A 225 -10.93 21.79 -10.26
CA GLY A 225 -11.36 21.87 -11.66
C GLY A 225 -12.00 20.59 -12.23
N GLY A 226 -12.37 19.63 -11.38
CA GLY A 226 -13.11 18.42 -11.72
C GLY A 226 -14.62 18.56 -11.54
N VAL A 227 -15.32 17.45 -11.70
CA VAL A 227 -16.78 17.30 -11.50
C VAL A 227 -17.11 16.01 -10.78
N LEU A 228 -18.31 15.94 -10.20
CA LEU A 228 -18.92 14.70 -9.69
C LEU A 228 -20.22 14.42 -10.45
N LEU A 229 -20.30 13.26 -11.11
CA LEU A 229 -21.47 12.85 -11.89
C LEU A 229 -22.26 11.73 -11.20
N ASP A 230 -23.58 11.71 -11.38
CA ASP A 230 -24.48 10.63 -10.95
C ASP A 230 -24.51 9.45 -11.95
N GLU A 231 -25.33 8.43 -11.69
CA GLU A 231 -25.52 7.28 -12.57
C GLU A 231 -26.09 7.61 -13.96
N ALA A 232 -26.69 8.79 -14.12
CA ALA A 232 -27.22 9.28 -15.40
C ALA A 232 -26.22 10.22 -16.10
N GLY A 233 -25.00 10.38 -15.57
CA GLY A 233 -23.97 11.27 -16.12
C GLY A 233 -24.24 12.76 -15.87
N ARG A 234 -25.18 13.11 -14.98
CA ARG A 234 -25.51 14.49 -14.63
C ARG A 234 -24.68 14.92 -13.43
N GLU A 235 -24.30 16.19 -13.39
CA GLU A 235 -23.59 16.74 -12.23
C GLU A 235 -24.44 16.66 -10.96
N VAL A 236 -23.85 16.14 -9.89
CA VAL A 236 -24.54 15.96 -8.61
C VAL A 236 -24.94 17.32 -8.04
N ARG A 237 -26.20 17.44 -7.62
CA ARG A 237 -26.74 18.62 -6.93
C ARG A 237 -27.39 18.22 -5.61
N TYR A 238 -27.52 19.21 -4.75
CA TYR A 238 -28.05 19.05 -3.40
C TYR A 238 -29.34 19.86 -3.25
N GLY A 239 -30.31 19.31 -2.51
CA GLY A 239 -31.57 19.96 -2.23
C GLY A 239 -31.43 21.15 -1.27
N PRO A 240 -32.48 21.98 -1.12
CA PRO A 240 -32.45 23.18 -0.28
C PRO A 240 -32.15 22.93 1.20
N ALA A 241 -32.46 21.74 1.72
CA ALA A 241 -32.15 21.34 3.09
C ALA A 241 -30.95 20.38 3.16
N GLY A 242 -30.14 20.30 2.10
CA GLY A 242 -28.96 19.44 2.07
C GLY A 242 -29.22 17.99 1.66
N GLU A 243 -30.46 17.66 1.30
CA GLU A 243 -30.85 16.33 0.89
C GLU A 243 -30.30 15.96 -0.49
N GLY A 244 -29.95 14.68 -0.66
CA GLY A 244 -29.47 14.15 -1.93
C GLY A 244 -29.12 12.68 -1.81
N ARG A 245 -29.52 11.90 -2.80
CA ARG A 245 -29.14 10.49 -2.95
C ARG A 245 -28.85 10.23 -4.41
N VAL A 246 -27.75 9.56 -4.66
CA VAL A 246 -27.38 9.05 -5.99
C VAL A 246 -27.25 7.54 -5.89
N ALA A 247 -27.51 6.81 -6.98
CA ALA A 247 -27.27 5.38 -6.98
C ALA A 247 -25.76 5.12 -7.02
N PHE A 248 -25.06 5.82 -7.93
CA PHE A 248 -23.62 5.78 -8.11
C PHE A 248 -23.07 7.20 -8.21
N CYS A 249 -21.77 7.37 -7.97
CA CYS A 249 -21.09 8.62 -8.27
C CYS A 249 -19.74 8.40 -8.94
N PHE A 250 -19.34 9.36 -9.79
CA PHE A 250 -18.11 9.33 -10.58
C PHE A 250 -17.43 10.70 -10.51
N GLY A 251 -16.36 10.79 -9.70
CA GLY A 251 -15.58 12.01 -9.52
C GLY A 251 -14.29 11.98 -10.32
N GLY A 252 -13.91 13.11 -10.92
CA GLY A 252 -12.71 13.21 -11.77
C GLY A 252 -12.67 14.50 -12.57
N ALA A 253 -11.66 14.65 -13.42
CA ALA A 253 -11.73 15.63 -14.50
C ALA A 253 -12.95 15.34 -15.40
N PRO A 254 -13.60 16.35 -16.03
CA PRO A 254 -14.86 16.15 -16.75
C PRO A 254 -14.88 14.97 -17.74
N LEU A 255 -13.82 14.85 -18.56
CA LEU A 255 -13.70 13.75 -19.52
C LEU A 255 -13.53 12.37 -18.84
N VAL A 256 -12.83 12.33 -17.71
CA VAL A 256 -12.61 11.09 -16.95
C VAL A 256 -13.91 10.66 -16.27
N ALA A 257 -14.58 11.57 -15.57
CA ALA A 257 -15.84 11.30 -14.89
C ALA A 257 -16.92 10.84 -15.88
N ALA A 258 -17.09 11.55 -17.01
CA ALA A 258 -18.03 11.17 -18.05
C ALA A 258 -17.71 9.80 -18.65
N ARG A 259 -16.42 9.50 -18.88
CA ARG A 259 -15.99 8.19 -19.38
C ARG A 259 -16.31 7.06 -18.42
N LEU A 260 -16.14 7.26 -17.11
CA LEU A 260 -16.45 6.26 -16.08
C LEU A 260 -17.96 6.07 -15.91
N ALA A 261 -18.74 7.17 -15.94
CA ALA A 261 -20.19 7.14 -15.84
C ALA A 261 -20.84 6.40 -17.02
N SER A 262 -20.22 6.44 -18.21
CA SER A 262 -20.74 5.75 -19.40
C SER A 262 -20.37 4.26 -19.47
N ARG A 263 -19.68 3.68 -18.47
CA ARG A 263 -19.28 2.27 -18.46
C ARG A 263 -20.36 1.37 -17.87
N SER A 264 -20.35 0.11 -18.27
CA SER A 264 -21.06 -0.95 -17.55
C SER A 264 -20.29 -1.31 -16.29
N TRP A 265 -20.99 -1.32 -15.15
CA TRP A 265 -20.45 -1.73 -13.85
C TRP A 265 -21.03 -3.07 -13.37
N VAL A 266 -21.78 -3.77 -14.22
CA VAL A 266 -22.47 -5.03 -13.87
C VAL A 266 -21.48 -6.08 -13.37
N GLU A 267 -20.39 -6.34 -14.10
CA GLU A 267 -19.35 -7.30 -13.70
C GLU A 267 -18.60 -6.87 -12.43
N ALA A 268 -18.42 -5.56 -12.22
CA ALA A 268 -17.79 -5.04 -11.00
C ALA A 268 -18.69 -5.20 -9.75
N GLN A 269 -20.00 -5.33 -9.94
CA GLN A 269 -21.00 -5.57 -8.90
C GLN A 269 -21.38 -7.05 -8.76
N ALA A 270 -21.05 -7.89 -9.75
CA ALA A 270 -21.39 -9.30 -9.76
C ALA A 270 -20.87 -10.04 -8.53
N TYR A 271 -21.66 -10.99 -8.04
CA TYR A 271 -21.24 -11.86 -6.95
C TYR A 271 -20.27 -12.91 -7.52
N GLY A 272 -19.09 -13.00 -6.92
CA GLY A 272 -18.08 -13.99 -7.28
C GLY A 272 -17.48 -14.62 -6.03
N PRO A 273 -16.78 -15.76 -6.16
CA PRO A 273 -15.87 -16.19 -5.11
C PRO A 273 -14.92 -15.02 -4.86
N GLY A 274 -14.75 -14.60 -3.60
CA GLY A 274 -13.87 -13.48 -3.27
C GLY A 274 -12.42 -13.73 -3.73
N ALA A 275 -11.48 -12.89 -3.30
CA ALA A 275 -10.06 -13.15 -3.52
C ALA A 275 -9.47 -13.87 -2.28
N PRO A 276 -9.54 -15.21 -2.18
CA PRO A 276 -8.99 -15.93 -1.03
C PRO A 276 -7.48 -15.71 -0.95
N GLY A 277 -6.97 -15.45 0.25
CA GLY A 277 -5.55 -15.22 0.49
C GLY A 277 -5.14 -13.76 0.68
N LEU A 278 -5.98 -12.79 0.29
CA LEU A 278 -5.76 -11.38 0.64
C LEU A 278 -5.93 -11.16 2.15
N CYS A 279 -5.07 -10.33 2.71
CA CYS A 279 -5.04 -9.99 4.12
C CYS A 279 -6.03 -8.87 4.42
N ALA A 280 -6.66 -8.96 5.58
CA ALA A 280 -7.49 -7.91 6.15
C ALA A 280 -6.84 -7.39 7.44
N PRO A 281 -7.07 -6.12 7.81
CA PRO A 281 -6.69 -5.63 9.13
C PRO A 281 -7.42 -6.40 10.22
N LEU A 282 -6.89 -6.31 11.43
CA LEU A 282 -7.52 -6.86 12.63
C LEU A 282 -7.85 -5.71 13.58
N ALA A 283 -9.12 -5.61 13.96
CA ALA A 283 -9.56 -4.64 14.95
C ALA A 283 -8.73 -4.75 16.24
N GLY A 284 -8.29 -3.61 16.77
CA GLY A 284 -7.45 -3.55 17.97
C GLY A 284 -5.99 -3.97 17.78
N ARG A 285 -5.55 -4.26 16.55
CA ARG A 285 -4.14 -4.57 16.21
C ARG A 285 -3.51 -3.55 15.26
N ALA A 286 -4.15 -2.39 15.07
CA ALA A 286 -3.57 -1.30 14.29
C ALA A 286 -2.34 -0.72 15.01
N VAL A 287 -1.25 -0.49 14.27
CA VAL A 287 0.01 0.03 14.81
C VAL A 287 -0.10 1.53 15.09
N ARG A 288 0.01 1.94 16.34
CA ARG A 288 -0.15 3.34 16.76
C ARG A 288 1.02 4.23 16.33
N GLU A 289 2.24 3.71 16.34
CA GLU A 289 3.45 4.49 16.04
C GLU A 289 3.66 4.63 14.54
N ASP A 290 3.43 5.84 14.02
CA ASP A 290 3.51 6.13 12.58
C ASP A 290 4.91 5.85 12.01
N GLY A 291 5.99 6.13 12.77
CA GLY A 291 7.35 5.84 12.34
C GLY A 291 7.60 4.35 12.15
N LEU A 292 7.16 3.52 13.11
CA LEU A 292 7.26 2.07 13.05
C LEU A 292 6.46 1.51 11.86
N LEU A 293 5.21 1.94 11.72
CA LEU A 293 4.33 1.55 10.62
C LEU A 293 4.96 1.88 9.26
N ARG A 294 5.46 3.12 9.10
CA ARG A 294 6.05 3.57 7.84
C ARG A 294 7.28 2.77 7.47
N ARG A 295 8.14 2.39 8.42
CA ARG A 295 9.33 1.57 8.16
C ARG A 295 8.97 0.13 7.79
N GLY A 296 8.02 -0.51 8.50
CA GLY A 296 7.56 -1.84 8.12
C GLY A 296 6.88 -1.88 6.75
N GLN A 297 6.00 -0.91 6.46
CA GLN A 297 5.41 -0.75 5.13
C GLN A 297 6.44 -0.41 4.06
N GLY A 298 7.44 0.40 4.41
CA GLY A 298 8.54 0.76 3.54
C GLY A 298 9.38 -0.44 3.15
N ALA A 299 9.69 -1.34 4.08
CA ALA A 299 10.42 -2.57 3.79
C ALA A 299 9.69 -3.43 2.75
N LEU A 300 8.40 -3.74 2.98
CA LEU A 300 7.66 -4.61 2.05
C LEU A 300 7.39 -3.92 0.70
N LEU A 301 7.00 -2.64 0.69
CA LEU A 301 6.77 -1.92 -0.58
C LEU A 301 8.06 -1.60 -1.34
N GLY A 302 9.15 -1.35 -0.63
CA GLY A 302 10.46 -1.15 -1.24
C GLY A 302 10.93 -2.42 -1.94
N GLN A 303 10.72 -3.59 -1.31
CA GLN A 303 10.97 -4.88 -1.96
C GLN A 303 10.15 -5.05 -3.24
N LEU A 304 8.83 -4.90 -3.13
CA LEU A 304 7.89 -5.07 -4.26
C LEU A 304 8.17 -4.09 -5.40
N ALA A 305 8.53 -2.86 -5.08
CA ALA A 305 8.88 -1.86 -6.09
C ALA A 305 10.24 -2.15 -6.73
N GLY A 306 11.23 -2.61 -5.94
CA GLY A 306 12.55 -2.98 -6.44
C GLY A 306 12.52 -4.16 -7.39
N ASP A 307 11.88 -5.26 -6.98
CA ASP A 307 11.56 -6.44 -7.79
C ASP A 307 10.95 -6.00 -9.13
N ALA A 308 9.80 -5.32 -9.09
CA ALA A 308 9.09 -4.92 -10.29
C ALA A 308 9.87 -3.92 -11.16
N LEU A 309 10.76 -3.11 -10.58
CA LEU A 309 11.61 -2.18 -11.33
C LEU A 309 12.70 -2.94 -12.08
N GLY A 310 13.39 -3.86 -11.39
CA GLY A 310 14.45 -4.68 -11.96
C GLY A 310 13.95 -5.70 -12.98
N GLY A 311 12.77 -6.28 -12.78
CA GLY A 311 12.17 -7.27 -13.69
C GLY A 311 11.88 -6.72 -15.10
N GLN A 312 11.85 -5.39 -15.25
CA GLN A 312 11.71 -4.75 -16.57
C GLN A 312 12.94 -4.92 -17.46
N VAL A 313 14.13 -5.05 -16.88
CA VAL A 313 15.41 -5.13 -17.59
C VAL A 313 16.22 -6.36 -17.22
N GLU A 314 15.59 -7.34 -16.58
CA GLU A 314 16.21 -8.61 -16.21
C GLU A 314 16.93 -9.24 -17.41
N PHE A 315 18.13 -9.78 -17.13
CA PHE A 315 19.07 -10.32 -18.12
C PHE A 315 19.66 -9.31 -19.13
N SER A 316 19.40 -8.01 -18.96
CA SER A 316 20.07 -6.96 -19.73
C SER A 316 21.38 -6.53 -19.06
N GLY A 317 22.45 -6.47 -19.85
CA GLY A 317 23.71 -5.93 -19.36
C GLY A 317 23.67 -4.41 -19.14
N ALA A 318 24.53 -3.91 -18.26
CA ALA A 318 24.54 -2.50 -17.82
C ALA A 318 24.62 -1.52 -19.01
N ALA A 319 25.45 -1.82 -20.00
CA ALA A 319 25.60 -0.99 -21.20
C ALA A 319 24.30 -0.90 -22.03
N ARG A 320 23.54 -2.00 -22.10
CA ARG A 320 22.24 -2.02 -22.82
C ARG A 320 21.18 -1.25 -22.04
N ILE A 321 21.17 -1.39 -20.71
CA ILE A 321 20.26 -0.65 -19.84
C ILE A 321 20.52 0.86 -19.98
N ALA A 322 21.77 1.30 -19.86
CA ALA A 322 22.13 2.70 -20.03
C ALA A 322 21.76 3.26 -21.42
N ALA A 323 21.88 2.46 -22.48
CA ALA A 323 21.49 2.88 -23.82
C ALA A 323 19.97 3.01 -23.99
N ALA A 324 19.18 2.13 -23.36
CA ALA A 324 17.72 2.17 -23.44
C ALA A 324 17.08 3.16 -22.46
N TYR A 325 17.74 3.40 -21.33
CA TYR A 325 17.30 4.25 -20.22
C TYR A 325 18.42 5.22 -19.81
N PRO A 326 18.67 6.28 -20.61
CA PRO A 326 19.77 7.21 -20.35
C PRO A 326 19.67 7.93 -18.99
N ASP A 327 18.44 8.09 -18.46
CA ASP A 327 18.17 8.67 -17.14
C ASP A 327 17.96 7.61 -16.04
N GLY A 328 18.23 6.34 -16.35
CA GLY A 328 17.94 5.18 -15.50
C GLY A 328 16.49 4.66 -15.65
N VAL A 329 16.25 3.43 -15.21
CA VAL A 329 14.91 2.83 -15.19
C VAL A 329 14.12 3.48 -14.04
N ARG A 330 13.26 4.46 -14.33
CA ARG A 330 12.60 5.29 -13.31
C ARG A 330 11.13 5.01 -13.07
N ASP A 331 10.46 4.30 -13.95
CA ASP A 331 9.04 4.04 -13.84
C ASP A 331 8.76 2.54 -13.85
N LEU A 332 7.74 2.12 -13.11
CA LEU A 332 7.17 0.78 -13.22
C LEU A 332 6.20 0.79 -14.39
N ALA A 333 6.54 0.09 -15.47
CA ALA A 333 5.72 -0.02 -16.67
C ALA A 333 5.29 -1.47 -16.93
N ASP A 334 4.20 -1.64 -17.68
CA ASP A 334 3.83 -2.95 -18.21
C ASP A 334 4.89 -3.40 -19.23
N GLY A 335 5.26 -4.68 -19.24
CA GLY A 335 6.23 -5.23 -20.18
C GLY A 335 7.39 -5.95 -19.49
N GLY A 336 8.61 -5.60 -19.87
CA GLY A 336 9.82 -6.29 -19.41
C GLY A 336 10.00 -7.69 -19.98
N HIS A 337 10.98 -8.41 -19.46
CA HIS A 337 11.33 -9.77 -19.91
C HIS A 337 10.11 -10.72 -19.85
N TRP A 338 9.34 -10.63 -18.76
CA TRP A 338 8.21 -11.51 -18.50
C TRP A 338 6.87 -11.03 -19.06
N SER A 339 6.79 -9.81 -19.62
CA SER A 339 5.53 -9.15 -20.00
C SER A 339 4.57 -8.99 -18.81
N THR A 340 5.10 -8.58 -17.66
CA THR A 340 4.36 -8.36 -16.41
C THR A 340 3.57 -7.05 -16.44
N LEU A 341 2.58 -6.91 -15.56
CA LEU A 341 1.99 -5.61 -15.26
C LEU A 341 2.97 -4.73 -14.49
N ALA A 342 2.86 -3.41 -14.62
CA ALA A 342 3.59 -2.46 -13.78
C ALA A 342 3.36 -2.77 -12.29
N GLY A 343 4.41 -3.02 -11.51
CA GLY A 343 4.30 -3.36 -10.09
C GLY A 343 3.84 -4.80 -9.81
N GLN A 344 3.83 -5.69 -10.80
CA GLN A 344 3.66 -7.11 -10.58
C GLN A 344 4.98 -7.75 -10.11
N PRO A 345 4.96 -8.48 -9.00
CA PRO A 345 6.16 -9.15 -8.48
C PRO A 345 6.59 -10.36 -9.32
N THR A 346 7.89 -10.69 -9.29
CA THR A 346 8.49 -11.96 -9.72
C THR A 346 8.62 -12.93 -8.53
N ASP A 347 9.43 -13.99 -8.65
CA ASP A 347 9.59 -14.99 -7.58
C ASP A 347 10.15 -14.38 -6.28
N ASP A 348 10.99 -13.34 -6.38
CA ASP A 348 11.55 -12.54 -5.29
C ASP A 348 10.49 -12.17 -4.25
N SER A 349 9.46 -11.46 -4.70
CA SER A 349 8.42 -10.96 -3.81
C SER A 349 7.19 -11.84 -3.75
N GLU A 350 6.93 -12.72 -4.72
CA GLU A 350 5.87 -13.72 -4.57
C GLU A 350 6.17 -14.67 -3.40
N LEU A 351 7.41 -15.13 -3.25
CA LEU A 351 7.84 -15.93 -2.10
C LEU A 351 7.81 -15.11 -0.81
N ALA A 352 8.17 -13.83 -0.83
CA ALA A 352 8.06 -12.97 0.34
C ALA A 352 6.59 -12.75 0.78
N LEU A 353 5.67 -12.58 -0.17
CA LEU A 353 4.23 -12.50 0.12
C LEU A 353 3.71 -13.82 0.70
N ALA A 354 4.14 -14.97 0.16
CA ALA A 354 3.80 -16.28 0.71
C ALA A 354 4.33 -16.47 2.15
N LEU A 355 5.56 -16.03 2.43
CA LEU A 355 6.15 -16.03 3.77
C LEU A 355 5.36 -15.13 4.73
N ALA A 356 5.12 -13.87 4.34
CA ALA A 356 4.37 -12.90 5.13
C ALA A 356 2.98 -13.42 5.51
N ARG A 357 2.23 -13.93 4.53
CA ARG A 357 0.89 -14.46 4.73
C ARG A 357 0.88 -15.68 5.65
N THR A 358 1.86 -16.57 5.51
CA THR A 358 2.02 -17.74 6.39
C THR A 358 2.29 -17.31 7.83
N VAL A 359 3.25 -16.41 8.04
CA VAL A 359 3.60 -15.91 9.38
C VAL A 359 2.39 -15.24 10.05
N ILE A 360 1.61 -14.44 9.30
CA ILE A 360 0.36 -13.84 9.79
C ILE A 360 -0.70 -14.89 10.12
N ALA A 361 -0.89 -15.89 9.25
CA ALA A 361 -1.92 -16.91 9.41
C ALA A 361 -1.72 -17.77 10.67
N PHE A 362 -0.46 -18.06 11.01
CA PHE A 362 -0.11 -18.86 12.18
C PHE A 362 0.31 -18.03 13.40
N GLY A 363 0.39 -16.71 13.27
CA GLY A 363 0.77 -15.79 14.35
C GLY A 363 2.24 -15.90 14.78
N ARG A 364 3.07 -16.63 14.04
CA ARG A 364 4.49 -16.87 14.30
C ARG A 364 5.17 -17.45 13.05
N PHE A 365 6.50 -17.41 13.03
CA PHE A 365 7.26 -18.17 12.05
C PHE A 365 7.17 -19.69 12.32
N ASP A 366 6.90 -20.45 11.28
CA ASP A 366 6.88 -21.92 11.28
C ASP A 366 7.44 -22.43 9.94
N ALA A 367 8.67 -22.94 9.96
CA ALA A 367 9.36 -23.37 8.74
C ALA A 367 8.62 -24.50 7.99
N ALA A 368 7.86 -25.35 8.70
CA ALA A 368 7.10 -26.42 8.07
C ALA A 368 5.92 -25.86 7.27
N ARG A 369 5.19 -24.91 7.86
CA ARG A 369 4.09 -24.20 7.18
C ARG A 369 4.56 -23.32 6.04
N VAL A 370 5.75 -22.73 6.18
CA VAL A 370 6.36 -21.95 5.10
C VAL A 370 6.75 -22.85 3.92
N ALA A 371 7.32 -24.03 4.17
CA ALA A 371 7.63 -24.99 3.11
C ALA A 371 6.37 -25.44 2.34
N GLU A 372 5.27 -25.65 3.07
CA GLU A 372 3.94 -25.90 2.47
C GLU A 372 3.49 -24.77 1.53
N ALA A 373 3.60 -23.51 1.99
CA ALA A 373 3.22 -22.34 1.19
C ALA A 373 4.13 -22.15 -0.03
N TYR A 374 5.42 -22.41 0.08
CA TYR A 374 6.35 -22.37 -1.05
C TYR A 374 6.08 -23.51 -2.06
N ALA A 375 5.74 -24.71 -1.58
CA ALA A 375 5.31 -25.79 -2.44
C ALA A 375 4.02 -25.44 -3.19
N ASP A 376 3.02 -24.87 -2.51
CA ASP A 376 1.78 -24.41 -3.15
C ASP A 376 2.05 -23.29 -4.17
N TRP A 377 2.96 -22.36 -3.85
CA TRP A 377 3.42 -21.34 -4.78
C TRP A 377 4.02 -21.96 -6.05
N LEU A 378 4.94 -22.93 -5.93
CA LEU A 378 5.48 -23.64 -7.09
C LEU A 378 4.37 -24.37 -7.87
N GLY A 379 3.43 -24.99 -7.17
CA GLY A 379 2.27 -25.67 -7.75
C GLY A 379 1.29 -24.74 -8.48
N SER A 380 1.38 -23.43 -8.25
CA SER A 380 0.63 -22.42 -9.01
C SER A 380 1.30 -22.01 -10.32
N GLU A 381 2.37 -22.73 -10.73
CA GLU A 381 3.10 -22.53 -11.99
C GLU A 381 3.58 -21.09 -12.18
N PRO A 382 4.51 -20.61 -11.31
CA PRO A 382 5.07 -19.28 -11.47
C PRO A 382 5.82 -19.17 -12.81
N PHE A 383 5.77 -17.99 -13.42
CA PHE A 383 6.43 -17.76 -14.71
C PHE A 383 7.95 -17.58 -14.58
N ASP A 384 8.41 -17.35 -13.35
CA ASP A 384 9.79 -17.23 -12.97
C ASP A 384 10.06 -18.06 -11.71
N VAL A 385 11.22 -18.72 -11.67
CA VAL A 385 11.66 -19.54 -10.53
C VAL A 385 13.16 -19.83 -10.64
N GLY A 386 13.89 -19.43 -9.60
CA GLY A 386 15.31 -19.79 -9.49
C GLY A 386 15.56 -21.31 -9.47
N ARG A 387 16.60 -21.78 -10.17
CA ARG A 387 16.94 -23.22 -10.28
C ARG A 387 17.12 -23.93 -8.93
N THR A 388 17.72 -23.24 -7.95
CA THR A 388 17.92 -23.79 -6.59
C THR A 388 16.58 -23.94 -5.86
N VAL A 389 15.67 -22.99 -6.05
CA VAL A 389 14.31 -23.01 -5.50
C VAL A 389 13.49 -24.16 -6.12
N ASP A 390 13.45 -24.27 -7.46
CA ASP A 390 12.74 -25.38 -8.13
C ASP A 390 13.28 -26.74 -7.69
N ALA A 391 14.60 -26.93 -7.66
CA ALA A 391 15.21 -28.20 -7.27
C ALA A 391 14.82 -28.63 -5.84
N ALA A 392 14.78 -27.68 -4.90
CA ALA A 392 14.38 -27.93 -3.53
C ALA A 392 12.86 -28.17 -3.40
N LEU A 393 12.02 -27.36 -4.06
CA LEU A 393 10.58 -27.36 -3.85
C LEU A 393 9.83 -28.41 -4.68
N ARG A 394 10.39 -28.92 -5.79
CA ARG A 394 9.72 -29.96 -6.61
C ARG A 394 9.38 -31.23 -5.82
N PRO A 395 10.32 -31.80 -5.04
CA PRO A 395 9.99 -32.93 -4.17
C PRO A 395 8.99 -32.56 -3.08
N ALA A 396 9.13 -31.37 -2.48
CA ALA A 396 8.20 -30.86 -1.48
C ALA A 396 6.76 -30.76 -2.00
N LEU A 397 6.57 -30.26 -3.23
CA LEU A 397 5.28 -30.19 -3.92
C LEU A 397 4.65 -31.57 -4.12
N ARG A 398 5.43 -32.60 -4.45
CA ARG A 398 4.90 -33.97 -4.56
C ARG A 398 4.41 -34.52 -3.22
N ILE A 399 5.16 -34.27 -2.15
CA ILE A 399 4.79 -34.67 -0.78
C ILE A 399 3.58 -33.88 -0.27
N ARG A 400 3.51 -32.59 -0.57
CA ARG A 400 2.35 -31.72 -0.31
C ARG A 400 1.09 -32.28 -1.00
N ALA A 401 1.20 -32.65 -2.27
CA ALA A 401 0.10 -33.20 -3.06
C ALA A 401 -0.42 -34.57 -2.56
N SER A 402 0.38 -35.33 -1.80
CA SER A 402 -0.08 -36.59 -1.18
C SER A 402 -0.84 -36.38 0.14
N GLY A 403 -1.02 -35.13 0.59
CA GLY A 403 -1.66 -34.81 1.86
C GLY A 403 -0.78 -35.12 3.09
N ALA A 404 0.54 -35.18 2.91
CA ALA A 404 1.47 -35.41 4.01
C ALA A 404 1.53 -34.21 4.98
N PRO A 405 1.92 -34.42 6.25
CA PRO A 405 2.14 -33.34 7.20
C PRO A 405 3.20 -32.33 6.75
N ALA A 406 3.07 -31.09 7.24
CA ALA A 406 3.95 -29.96 6.92
C ALA A 406 5.44 -30.27 7.14
N GLU A 407 5.74 -31.02 8.20
CA GLU A 407 7.10 -31.39 8.59
C GLU A 407 7.76 -32.25 7.51
N GLN A 408 7.02 -33.17 6.89
CA GLN A 408 7.52 -34.01 5.81
C GLN A 408 7.73 -33.20 4.52
N VAL A 409 6.89 -32.20 4.26
CA VAL A 409 7.07 -31.27 3.14
C VAL A 409 8.39 -30.50 3.31
N ALA A 410 8.64 -29.96 4.50
CA ALA A 410 9.89 -29.26 4.79
C ALA A 410 11.12 -30.18 4.77
N GLU A 411 11.01 -31.41 5.28
CA GLU A 411 12.08 -32.40 5.20
C GLU A 411 12.42 -32.73 3.74
N ALA A 412 11.40 -32.94 2.90
CA ALA A 412 11.60 -33.19 1.48
C ALA A 412 12.30 -32.02 0.76
N ALA A 413 11.92 -30.78 1.11
CA ALA A 413 12.59 -29.58 0.58
C ALA A 413 14.08 -29.55 0.97
N ARG A 414 14.38 -29.68 2.28
CA ARG A 414 15.75 -29.67 2.82
C ARG A 414 16.61 -30.79 2.25
N ALA A 415 16.04 -31.99 2.10
CA ALA A 415 16.74 -33.15 1.59
C ALA A 415 17.16 -32.96 0.11
N ALA A 416 16.32 -32.29 -0.67
CA ALA A 416 16.54 -32.03 -2.09
C ALA A 416 17.37 -30.76 -2.38
N ALA A 417 17.47 -29.86 -1.40
CA ALA A 417 18.11 -28.57 -1.56
C ALA A 417 19.60 -28.70 -1.99
N PRO A 418 20.02 -28.06 -3.09
CA PRO A 418 21.40 -28.09 -3.56
C PRO A 418 22.40 -27.53 -2.53
N ARG A 419 23.20 -28.39 -1.90
CA ARG A 419 24.06 -28.02 -0.75
C ARG A 419 25.17 -27.02 -1.03
N GLY A 420 25.65 -26.97 -2.28
CA GLY A 420 26.73 -26.07 -2.70
C GLY A 420 26.25 -24.79 -3.38
N SER A 421 24.93 -24.57 -3.50
CA SER A 421 24.42 -23.38 -4.15
C SER A 421 24.64 -22.14 -3.28
N LEU A 422 25.25 -21.11 -3.86
CA LEU A 422 25.46 -19.79 -3.24
C LEU A 422 24.48 -18.74 -3.81
N ALA A 423 23.34 -19.20 -4.32
CA ALA A 423 22.34 -18.33 -4.91
C ALA A 423 21.63 -17.47 -3.85
N ASN A 424 21.17 -16.29 -4.26
CA ASN A 424 20.45 -15.30 -3.45
C ASN A 424 18.97 -15.62 -3.20
N GLY A 425 18.44 -16.73 -3.72
CA GLY A 425 17.02 -17.09 -3.68
C GLY A 425 16.38 -17.19 -2.29
N ALA A 426 17.19 -17.39 -1.24
CA ALA A 426 16.73 -17.33 0.15
C ALA A 426 16.81 -15.93 0.79
N LEU A 427 17.72 -15.07 0.32
CA LEU A 427 17.88 -13.71 0.83
C LEU A 427 16.75 -12.81 0.32
N MET A 428 16.36 -12.96 -0.95
CA MET A 428 15.37 -12.11 -1.62
C MET A 428 13.99 -12.09 -0.96
N ARG A 429 13.61 -13.17 -0.28
CA ARG A 429 12.27 -13.35 0.27
C ARG A 429 12.15 -13.11 1.78
N VAL A 430 13.25 -12.80 2.48
CA VAL A 430 13.32 -12.92 3.95
C VAL A 430 12.90 -11.66 4.73
N SER A 431 12.67 -10.53 4.05
CA SER A 431 12.28 -9.27 4.69
C SER A 431 11.04 -9.36 5.61
N PRO A 432 10.00 -10.20 5.34
CA PRO A 432 8.86 -10.36 6.24
C PRO A 432 9.23 -10.82 7.65
N LEU A 433 10.30 -11.60 7.81
CA LEU A 433 10.78 -12.04 9.12
C LEU A 433 11.42 -10.89 9.90
N GLY A 434 12.07 -9.95 9.21
CA GLY A 434 12.57 -8.72 9.83
C GLY A 434 11.43 -7.81 10.29
N ILE A 435 10.34 -7.72 9.51
CA ILE A 435 9.15 -6.93 9.87
C ILE A 435 8.45 -7.54 11.09
N ALA A 436 8.16 -8.86 11.05
CA ALA A 436 7.53 -9.56 12.18
C ALA A 436 8.42 -9.57 13.43
N GLY A 437 9.73 -9.68 13.25
CA GLY A 437 10.73 -9.75 14.30
C GLY A 437 11.21 -8.40 14.84
N HIS A 438 10.60 -7.27 14.46
CA HIS A 438 11.11 -5.94 14.86
C HIS A 438 11.22 -5.76 16.39
N ALA A 439 10.36 -6.43 17.17
CA ALA A 439 10.39 -6.40 18.63
C ALA A 439 11.13 -7.60 19.27
N ALA A 440 11.62 -8.55 18.47
CA ALA A 440 12.30 -9.74 18.94
C ALA A 440 13.83 -9.51 19.04
N PRO A 441 14.55 -10.28 19.88
CA PRO A 441 16.01 -10.28 19.88
C PRO A 441 16.57 -10.62 18.50
N ALA A 442 17.63 -9.94 18.08
CA ALA A 442 18.25 -10.15 16.76
C ALA A 442 18.65 -11.61 16.49
N ALA A 443 19.09 -12.33 17.53
CA ALA A 443 19.44 -13.76 17.43
C ALA A 443 18.23 -14.65 17.09
N GLU A 444 17.04 -14.29 17.54
CA GLU A 444 15.80 -15.02 17.26
C GLU A 444 15.35 -14.78 15.81
N VAL A 445 15.36 -13.52 15.36
CA VAL A 445 15.07 -13.16 13.96
C VAL A 445 16.05 -13.85 13.01
N ALA A 446 17.34 -13.84 13.36
CA ALA A 446 18.38 -14.54 12.64
C ALA A 446 18.12 -16.06 12.57
N ALA A 447 17.68 -16.68 13.68
CA ALA A 447 17.34 -18.10 13.69
C ALA A 447 16.17 -18.44 12.76
N TRP A 448 15.13 -17.60 12.70
CA TRP A 448 14.03 -17.77 11.75
C TRP A 448 14.52 -17.67 10.30
N ALA A 449 15.33 -16.67 10.00
CA ALA A 449 15.89 -16.47 8.66
C ALA A 449 16.81 -17.62 8.22
N ARG A 450 17.64 -18.17 9.11
CA ARG A 450 18.44 -19.38 8.82
C ARG A 450 17.55 -20.59 8.55
N ALA A 451 16.50 -20.78 9.36
CA ALA A 451 15.56 -21.87 9.21
C ALA A 451 14.75 -21.79 7.89
N ASP A 452 14.37 -20.59 7.45
CA ASP A 452 13.77 -20.36 6.12
C ASP A 452 14.77 -20.66 5.01
N ALA A 453 15.98 -20.09 5.09
CA ALA A 453 17.01 -20.28 4.09
C ALA A 453 17.34 -21.77 3.91
N ALA A 454 17.45 -22.52 5.00
CA ALA A 454 17.74 -23.95 4.98
C ALA A 454 16.71 -24.80 4.22
N LEU A 455 15.48 -24.31 3.99
CA LEU A 455 14.48 -25.02 3.19
C LEU A 455 14.93 -25.22 1.74
N THR A 456 15.67 -24.25 1.18
CA THR A 456 16.06 -24.25 -0.25
C THR A 456 17.54 -23.99 -0.51
N HIS A 457 18.21 -23.26 0.39
CA HIS A 457 19.62 -22.83 0.27
C HIS A 457 20.37 -23.13 1.59
N PRO A 458 20.75 -24.39 1.85
CA PRO A 458 21.36 -24.79 3.12
C PRO A 458 22.84 -24.41 3.22
N ALA A 459 23.46 -23.83 2.20
CA ALA A 459 24.82 -23.33 2.28
C ALA A 459 24.94 -22.23 3.35
N ALA A 460 26.00 -22.29 4.17
CA ALA A 460 26.20 -21.36 5.27
C ALA A 460 26.16 -19.87 4.86
N PRO A 461 26.78 -19.44 3.73
CA PRO A 461 26.71 -18.04 3.29
C PRO A 461 25.29 -17.56 3.00
N CYS A 462 24.44 -18.42 2.42
CA CYS A 462 23.04 -18.10 2.18
C CYS A 462 22.26 -17.93 3.48
N GLN A 463 22.44 -18.85 4.44
CA GLN A 463 21.80 -18.76 5.75
C GLN A 463 22.27 -17.52 6.53
N ASP A 464 23.57 -17.24 6.54
CA ASP A 464 24.15 -16.11 7.26
C ASP A 464 23.78 -14.76 6.64
N ALA A 465 23.76 -14.66 5.30
CA ALA A 465 23.31 -13.45 4.61
C ALA A 465 21.83 -13.17 4.92
N SER A 466 20.95 -14.18 4.84
CA SER A 466 19.54 -14.03 5.22
C SER A 466 19.38 -13.63 6.70
N ALA A 467 20.20 -14.21 7.59
CA ALA A 467 20.16 -13.95 9.02
C ALA A 467 20.53 -12.50 9.37
N VAL A 468 21.68 -12.02 8.89
CA VAL A 468 22.12 -10.64 9.16
C VAL A 468 21.19 -9.62 8.51
N PHE A 469 20.70 -9.91 7.29
CA PHE A 469 19.78 -9.04 6.59
C PHE A 469 18.45 -8.88 7.34
N ALA A 470 17.80 -9.98 7.71
CA ALA A 470 16.53 -9.94 8.45
C ALA A 470 16.67 -9.23 9.81
N ALA A 471 17.77 -9.50 10.54
CA ALA A 471 18.06 -8.82 11.80
C ALA A 471 18.32 -7.30 11.62
N THR A 472 18.95 -6.91 10.51
CA THR A 472 19.19 -5.49 10.19
C THR A 472 17.89 -4.78 9.82
N VAL A 473 17.01 -5.42 9.04
CA VAL A 473 15.65 -4.91 8.75
C VAL A 473 14.86 -4.73 10.04
N ALA A 474 14.88 -5.72 10.94
CA ALA A 474 14.23 -5.62 12.25
C ALA A 474 14.75 -4.42 13.06
N PHE A 475 16.08 -4.22 13.10
CA PHE A 475 16.70 -3.09 13.78
C PHE A 475 16.29 -1.74 13.18
N ALA A 476 16.32 -1.61 11.85
CA ALA A 476 15.91 -0.38 11.16
C ALA A 476 14.47 0.00 11.50
N ILE A 477 13.57 -1.00 11.44
CA ILE A 477 12.16 -0.83 11.78
C ILE A 477 12.00 -0.45 13.25
N ALA A 478 12.65 -1.13 14.19
CA ALA A 478 12.47 -0.89 15.61
C ALA A 478 12.98 0.50 16.05
N THR A 479 14.13 0.93 15.53
CA THR A 479 14.86 2.08 16.07
C THR A 479 14.60 3.38 15.32
N GLY A 480 14.32 3.31 14.02
CA GLY A 480 14.28 4.52 13.18
C GLY A 480 15.64 5.21 13.06
N ALA A 481 16.73 4.46 13.28
CA ALA A 481 18.09 4.94 13.07
C ALA A 481 18.31 5.40 11.62
N SER A 482 19.28 6.28 11.43
CA SER A 482 19.69 6.73 10.10
C SER A 482 20.24 5.57 9.27
N ALA A 483 20.23 5.70 7.94
CA ALA A 483 20.69 4.65 7.04
C ALA A 483 22.15 4.23 7.30
N ALA A 484 23.02 5.18 7.64
CA ALA A 484 24.40 4.90 8.03
C ALA A 484 24.49 4.08 9.33
N GLU A 485 23.71 4.42 10.35
CA GLU A 485 23.66 3.68 11.62
C GLU A 485 23.08 2.26 11.44
N VAL A 486 22.07 2.11 10.57
CA VAL A 486 21.54 0.79 10.20
C VAL A 486 22.61 -0.05 9.50
N ALA A 487 23.38 0.53 8.58
CA ALA A 487 24.46 -0.16 7.89
C ALA A 487 25.57 -0.60 8.87
N ASP A 488 25.99 0.29 9.77
CA ASP A 488 26.99 -0.01 10.80
C ASP A 488 26.48 -1.10 11.77
N ARG A 489 25.19 -1.05 12.11
CA ARG A 489 24.59 -2.09 12.97
C ARG A 489 24.58 -3.44 12.28
N GLY A 490 24.25 -3.52 11.00
CA GLY A 490 24.26 -4.80 10.27
C GLY A 490 25.65 -5.43 10.19
N GLU A 491 26.70 -4.64 10.03
CA GLU A 491 28.09 -5.12 10.11
C GLU A 491 28.43 -5.68 11.50
N ALA A 492 28.03 -4.97 12.57
CA ALA A 492 28.20 -5.45 13.94
C ALA A 492 27.39 -6.75 14.22
N LEU A 493 26.15 -6.82 13.72
CA LEU A 493 25.29 -8.00 13.83
C LEU A 493 25.93 -9.22 13.19
N ALA A 494 26.61 -9.07 12.04
CA ALA A 494 27.30 -10.19 11.40
C ALA A 494 28.35 -10.84 12.33
N ALA A 495 29.07 -10.03 13.10
CA ALA A 495 30.02 -10.54 14.09
C ALA A 495 29.33 -11.19 15.29
N GLU A 496 28.30 -10.54 15.85
CA GLU A 496 27.53 -11.04 17.00
C GLU A 496 26.80 -12.36 16.70
N LEU A 497 26.29 -12.51 15.48
CA LEU A 497 25.56 -13.70 15.02
C LEU A 497 26.48 -14.82 14.53
N GLY A 498 27.80 -14.61 14.55
CA GLY A 498 28.81 -15.59 14.13
C GLY A 498 28.78 -15.89 12.64
N CYS A 499 28.45 -14.91 11.79
CA CYS A 499 28.41 -15.11 10.34
C CYS A 499 29.81 -15.42 9.78
N GLY A 500 29.85 -16.27 8.74
CA GLY A 500 31.08 -16.65 8.03
C GLY A 500 31.84 -15.49 7.39
N ALA A 501 33.11 -15.74 7.03
CA ALA A 501 34.02 -14.74 6.46
C ALA A 501 33.45 -14.08 5.19
N GLU A 502 32.91 -14.86 4.27
CA GLU A 502 32.36 -14.36 2.99
C GLU A 502 31.28 -13.29 3.19
N VAL A 503 30.37 -13.48 4.15
CA VAL A 503 29.32 -12.51 4.48
C VAL A 503 29.89 -11.27 5.15
N ARG A 504 30.84 -11.44 6.07
CA ARG A 504 31.50 -10.33 6.77
C ARG A 504 32.35 -9.47 5.82
N GLU A 505 33.04 -10.11 4.88
CA GLU A 505 33.82 -9.45 3.84
C GLU A 505 32.94 -8.66 2.87
N ALA A 506 31.80 -9.23 2.44
CA ALA A 506 30.82 -8.54 1.61
C ALA A 506 30.27 -7.26 2.29
N LEU A 507 29.95 -7.33 3.59
CA LEU A 507 29.51 -6.17 4.37
C LEU A 507 30.62 -5.11 4.54
N ALA A 508 31.85 -5.55 4.78
CA ALA A 508 33.00 -4.65 4.88
C ALA A 508 33.29 -3.95 3.54
N ALA A 509 33.23 -4.69 2.42
CA ALA A 509 33.43 -4.16 1.07
C ALA A 509 32.41 -3.09 0.69
N ALA A 510 31.15 -3.23 1.14
CA ALA A 510 30.08 -2.26 0.94
C ALA A 510 30.39 -0.86 1.50
N ARG A 511 31.33 -0.75 2.46
CA ARG A 511 31.80 0.56 2.96
C ARG A 511 32.56 1.34 1.89
N THR A 512 33.28 0.64 1.03
CA THR A 512 34.22 1.21 0.06
C THR A 512 33.64 1.30 -1.35
N GLY A 513 32.75 0.37 -1.72
CA GLY A 513 32.21 0.35 -3.07
C GLY A 513 31.10 -0.69 -3.28
N PRO A 514 30.41 -0.59 -4.42
CA PRO A 514 29.47 -1.61 -4.87
C PRO A 514 30.24 -2.88 -5.25
N PRO A 515 29.56 -4.02 -5.46
CA PRO A 515 30.16 -5.18 -6.08
C PRO A 515 30.92 -4.85 -7.37
N GLU A 516 32.07 -5.48 -7.59
CA GLU A 516 32.91 -5.22 -8.78
C GLU A 516 32.30 -5.76 -10.07
N ASP A 517 31.57 -6.87 -9.98
CA ASP A 517 30.99 -7.57 -11.13
C ASP A 517 29.57 -8.06 -10.82
N PHE A 518 28.58 -7.39 -11.42
CA PHE A 518 27.17 -7.76 -11.30
C PHE A 518 26.74 -8.81 -12.34
N GLU A 519 27.47 -8.94 -13.44
CA GLU A 519 27.04 -9.72 -14.60
C GLU A 519 27.59 -11.15 -14.55
N ALA A 520 28.91 -11.34 -14.40
CA ALA A 520 29.48 -12.71 -14.38
C ALA A 520 29.19 -13.43 -13.05
N SER A 521 28.91 -12.66 -12.00
CA SER A 521 28.54 -13.15 -10.66
C SER A 521 27.04 -13.00 -10.36
N ALA A 522 26.21 -12.84 -11.39
CA ALA A 522 24.76 -12.73 -11.27
C ALA A 522 24.18 -13.90 -10.45
N GLY A 523 23.27 -13.58 -9.52
CA GLY A 523 22.64 -14.54 -8.62
C GLY A 523 23.43 -14.89 -7.36
N LEU A 524 24.67 -14.42 -7.17
CA LEU A 524 25.43 -14.71 -5.95
C LEU A 524 24.89 -13.93 -4.74
N VAL A 525 24.69 -14.62 -3.63
CA VAL A 525 24.14 -14.04 -2.39
C VAL A 525 24.98 -12.90 -1.81
N THR A 526 26.31 -12.97 -1.93
CA THR A 526 27.22 -11.93 -1.44
C THR A 526 27.18 -10.66 -2.28
N ILE A 527 26.96 -10.77 -3.59
CA ILE A 527 26.76 -9.62 -4.49
C ILE A 527 25.51 -8.85 -4.09
N ALA A 528 24.40 -9.58 -3.90
CA ALA A 528 23.14 -8.97 -3.50
C ALA A 528 23.22 -8.30 -2.12
N LEU A 529 23.88 -8.97 -1.15
CA LEU A 529 24.07 -8.43 0.19
C LEU A 529 24.97 -7.18 0.18
N GLN A 530 26.12 -7.25 -0.50
CA GLN A 530 27.04 -6.10 -0.60
C GLN A 530 26.35 -4.92 -1.30
N ASN A 531 25.61 -5.16 -2.39
CA ASN A 531 24.85 -4.11 -3.07
C ASN A 531 23.85 -3.44 -2.13
N ALA A 532 23.02 -4.21 -1.42
CA ALA A 532 22.01 -3.65 -0.52
C ALA A 532 22.62 -2.76 0.57
N PHE A 533 23.73 -3.20 1.18
CA PHE A 533 24.44 -2.41 2.20
C PHE A 533 25.21 -1.22 1.63
N PHE A 534 25.70 -1.33 0.40
CA PHE A 534 26.32 -0.22 -0.32
C PHE A 534 25.28 0.87 -0.58
N GLN A 535 24.12 0.52 -1.15
CA GLN A 535 23.06 1.50 -1.42
C GLN A 535 22.54 2.12 -0.12
N LEU A 536 22.33 1.33 0.93
CA LEU A 536 21.92 1.85 2.24
C LEU A 536 22.89 2.93 2.76
N ARG A 537 24.19 2.76 2.52
CA ARG A 537 25.21 3.68 3.04
C ARG A 537 25.41 4.92 2.17
N HIS A 538 25.27 4.78 0.85
CA HIS A 538 25.77 5.78 -0.11
C HIS A 538 24.69 6.40 -0.99
N ALA A 539 23.53 5.77 -1.14
CA ALA A 539 22.44 6.33 -1.94
C ALA A 539 21.85 7.57 -1.24
N PRO A 540 21.54 8.65 -1.97
CA PRO A 540 20.94 9.85 -1.39
C PRO A 540 19.50 9.61 -0.93
N ASP A 541 18.79 8.70 -1.61
CA ASP A 541 17.44 8.25 -1.28
C ASP A 541 17.17 6.87 -1.87
N LEU A 542 15.99 6.32 -1.56
CA LEU A 542 15.56 5.01 -2.01
C LEU A 542 15.46 4.91 -3.53
N GLU A 543 14.93 5.95 -4.21
CA GLU A 543 14.77 5.93 -5.67
C GLU A 543 16.14 5.84 -6.35
N ALA A 544 17.08 6.71 -5.95
CA ALA A 544 18.42 6.73 -6.50
C ALA A 544 19.15 5.40 -6.28
N GLY A 545 19.04 4.81 -5.08
CA GLY A 545 19.67 3.52 -4.78
C GLY A 545 19.12 2.36 -5.62
N LEU A 546 17.81 2.35 -5.86
CA LEU A 546 17.19 1.33 -6.73
C LEU A 546 17.48 1.54 -8.21
N VAL A 547 17.47 2.79 -8.69
CA VAL A 547 17.84 3.12 -10.06
C VAL A 547 19.30 2.77 -10.34
N ASP A 548 20.22 3.05 -9.40
CA ASP A 548 21.63 2.65 -9.53
C ASP A 548 21.78 1.12 -9.51
N THR A 549 21.10 0.43 -8.59
CA THR A 549 21.10 -1.05 -8.52
C THR A 549 20.67 -1.68 -9.84
N VAL A 550 19.52 -1.23 -10.39
CA VAL A 550 19.00 -1.76 -11.66
C VAL A 550 19.92 -1.38 -12.83
N GLY A 551 20.49 -0.17 -12.82
CA GLY A 551 21.41 0.30 -13.86
C GLY A 551 22.70 -0.52 -13.99
N ARG A 552 23.08 -1.27 -12.95
CA ARG A 552 24.28 -2.12 -12.93
C ARG A 552 24.10 -3.45 -13.66
N GLY A 553 22.89 -3.80 -14.09
CA GLY A 553 22.61 -5.05 -14.79
C GLY A 553 22.78 -6.29 -13.91
N GLY A 554 22.99 -7.44 -14.56
CA GLY A 554 23.06 -8.73 -13.86
C GLY A 554 21.69 -9.20 -13.39
N ASP A 555 21.61 -9.57 -12.12
CA ASP A 555 20.39 -10.06 -11.47
C ASP A 555 19.55 -8.90 -10.89
N THR A 556 18.93 -8.13 -11.79
CA THR A 556 18.45 -6.78 -11.48
C THR A 556 17.23 -6.73 -10.58
N ASP A 557 16.26 -7.63 -10.74
CA ASP A 557 15.07 -7.74 -9.87
C ASP A 557 15.47 -8.17 -8.47
N THR A 558 16.22 -9.25 -8.30
CA THR A 558 16.62 -9.72 -6.98
C THR A 558 17.47 -8.70 -6.23
N ASN A 559 18.48 -8.13 -6.89
CA ASN A 559 19.33 -7.12 -6.26
C ASN A 559 18.53 -5.88 -5.83
N ALA A 560 17.56 -5.45 -6.66
CA ALA A 560 16.71 -4.31 -6.35
C ALA A 560 15.65 -4.64 -5.28
N ALA A 561 15.12 -5.86 -5.23
CA ALA A 561 14.20 -6.33 -4.20
C ALA A 561 14.86 -6.28 -2.81
N ILE A 562 16.08 -6.83 -2.70
CA ILE A 562 16.84 -6.87 -1.44
C ILE A 562 17.26 -5.46 -1.01
N ALA A 563 17.80 -4.65 -1.92
CA ALA A 563 18.15 -3.25 -1.63
C ALA A 563 16.90 -2.44 -1.24
N GLY A 564 15.78 -2.65 -1.93
CA GLY A 564 14.53 -1.95 -1.71
C GLY A 564 13.91 -2.25 -0.36
N ALA A 565 13.97 -3.52 0.07
CA ALA A 565 13.56 -3.91 1.42
C ALA A 565 14.36 -3.18 2.50
N LEU A 566 15.69 -3.11 2.37
CA LEU A 566 16.55 -2.51 3.38
C LEU A 566 16.45 -0.97 3.39
N LEU A 567 16.49 -0.33 2.22
CA LEU A 567 16.28 1.11 2.08
C LEU A 567 14.88 1.52 2.55
N GLY A 568 13.87 0.73 2.22
CA GLY A 568 12.50 0.93 2.65
C GLY A 568 12.33 0.81 4.17
N ALA A 569 13.02 -0.14 4.80
CA ALA A 569 13.06 -0.28 6.26
C ALA A 569 13.71 0.94 6.95
N ALA A 570 14.74 1.52 6.34
CA ALA A 570 15.44 2.69 6.90
C ALA A 570 14.69 4.01 6.67
N HIS A 571 14.21 4.25 5.44
CA HIS A 571 13.62 5.53 5.04
C HIS A 571 12.09 5.59 5.17
N GLY A 572 11.43 4.43 5.26
CA GLY A 572 9.99 4.30 5.36
C GLY A 572 9.24 4.48 4.03
N VAL A 573 7.96 4.11 4.05
CA VAL A 573 7.09 4.04 2.86
C VAL A 573 6.97 5.35 2.08
N LEU A 574 7.10 6.49 2.74
CA LEU A 574 7.02 7.80 2.07
C LEU A 574 8.20 8.05 1.13
N ALA A 575 9.35 7.39 1.36
CA ALA A 575 10.52 7.45 0.49
C ALA A 575 10.38 6.59 -0.78
N VAL A 576 9.48 5.60 -0.81
CA VAL A 576 9.14 4.88 -2.04
C VAL A 576 8.35 5.85 -2.93
N PRO A 577 8.81 6.21 -4.14
CA PRO A 577 8.12 7.15 -5.01
C PRO A 577 6.63 6.86 -5.14
N GLU A 578 5.83 7.92 -5.08
CA GLU A 578 4.38 7.77 -5.09
C GLU A 578 3.88 7.01 -6.34
N ARG A 579 4.49 7.28 -7.50
CA ARG A 579 4.21 6.59 -8.77
C ARG A 579 4.47 5.07 -8.69
N TRP A 580 5.47 4.65 -7.92
CA TRP A 580 5.75 3.22 -7.69
C TRP A 580 4.74 2.61 -6.71
N ARG A 581 4.44 3.31 -5.60
CA ARG A 581 3.40 2.87 -4.65
C ARG A 581 2.05 2.68 -5.35
N ARG A 582 1.67 3.61 -6.22
CA ARG A 582 0.43 3.51 -7.02
C ARG A 582 0.45 2.26 -7.89
N ALA A 583 1.51 2.03 -8.66
CA ALA A 583 1.62 0.88 -9.54
C ALA A 583 1.53 -0.46 -8.78
N VAL A 584 2.25 -0.60 -7.66
CA VAL A 584 2.21 -1.81 -6.83
C VAL A 584 0.82 -2.00 -6.19
N LEU A 585 0.27 -0.96 -5.55
CA LEU A 585 -1.00 -1.06 -4.82
C LEU A 585 -2.24 -1.16 -5.72
N SER A 586 -2.10 -0.92 -7.02
CA SER A 586 -3.14 -1.16 -8.04
C SER A 586 -2.84 -2.39 -8.91
N CYS A 587 -1.89 -3.25 -8.51
CA CYS A 587 -1.54 -4.45 -9.25
C CYS A 587 -2.40 -5.65 -8.85
N TRP A 588 -3.21 -6.10 -9.80
CA TRP A 588 -4.10 -7.26 -9.68
C TRP A 588 -3.92 -8.11 -10.94
N PRO A 589 -2.92 -9.02 -11.00
CA PRO A 589 -2.69 -9.90 -12.15
C PRO A 589 -3.74 -11.03 -12.21
N VAL A 590 -5.00 -10.64 -12.41
CA VAL A 590 -6.15 -11.54 -12.47
C VAL A 590 -6.23 -12.17 -13.86
N GLU A 591 -6.48 -13.48 -13.91
CA GLU A 591 -6.68 -14.18 -15.18
C GLU A 591 -7.81 -13.58 -16.01
N GLY A 592 -7.54 -13.37 -17.31
CA GLY A 592 -8.47 -12.80 -18.26
C GLY A 592 -8.69 -11.28 -18.14
N ALA A 593 -8.11 -10.61 -17.15
CA ALA A 593 -8.19 -9.15 -17.05
C ALA A 593 -7.34 -8.47 -18.15
N PRO A 594 -7.74 -7.30 -18.66
CA PRO A 594 -7.01 -6.61 -19.73
C PRO A 594 -5.56 -6.31 -19.32
N GLY A 595 -4.62 -6.55 -20.25
CA GLY A 595 -3.18 -6.32 -20.04
C GLY A 595 -2.46 -7.43 -19.27
N VAL A 596 -3.16 -8.34 -18.59
CA VAL A 596 -2.54 -9.43 -17.82
C VAL A 596 -2.05 -10.54 -18.75
N ARG A 597 -0.72 -10.71 -18.86
CA ARG A 597 -0.09 -11.85 -19.56
C ARG A 597 0.37 -12.96 -18.62
N ARG A 598 0.66 -12.60 -17.38
CA ARG A 598 1.15 -13.50 -16.33
C ARG A 598 0.17 -13.50 -15.17
N PRO A 599 -0.99 -14.16 -15.28
CA PRO A 599 -1.94 -14.18 -14.18
C PRO A 599 -1.38 -14.98 -12.99
N ARG A 600 -1.67 -14.53 -11.77
CA ARG A 600 -1.19 -15.15 -10.53
C ARG A 600 -2.34 -15.32 -9.54
N PRO A 601 -2.31 -16.31 -8.64
CA PRO A 601 -3.33 -16.44 -7.59
C PRO A 601 -3.27 -15.28 -6.59
N PRO A 602 -4.37 -14.97 -5.87
CA PRO A 602 -4.41 -13.79 -4.99
C PRO A 602 -3.35 -13.74 -3.89
N VAL A 603 -2.83 -14.88 -3.45
CA VAL A 603 -1.72 -14.96 -2.49
C VAL A 603 -0.46 -14.24 -3.00
N CYS A 604 -0.28 -14.12 -4.32
CA CYS A 604 0.83 -13.45 -4.98
C CYS A 604 0.54 -11.98 -5.32
N TRP A 605 -0.69 -11.49 -5.07
CA TRP A 605 -1.03 -10.11 -5.41
C TRP A 605 -0.46 -9.15 -4.36
N PRO A 606 0.14 -8.01 -4.78
CA PRO A 606 0.77 -7.07 -3.86
C PRO A 606 -0.17 -5.96 -3.37
N GLY A 607 -1.42 -5.91 -3.85
CA GLY A 607 -2.34 -4.79 -3.61
C GLY A 607 -2.72 -4.54 -2.14
N ASP A 608 -2.47 -5.51 -1.25
CA ASP A 608 -2.69 -5.43 0.20
C ASP A 608 -1.37 -5.30 1.00
N ALA A 609 -0.24 -4.99 0.37
CA ALA A 609 1.09 -4.91 1.01
C ALA A 609 1.12 -4.01 2.25
N LEU A 610 0.41 -2.87 2.24
CA LEU A 610 0.34 -1.97 3.40
C LEU A 610 -0.30 -2.66 4.62
N ILE A 611 -1.32 -3.49 4.39
CA ILE A 611 -2.02 -4.25 5.44
C ILE A 611 -1.13 -5.41 5.90
N LEU A 612 -0.49 -6.13 4.99
CA LEU A 612 0.44 -7.21 5.33
C LEU A 612 1.56 -6.73 6.25
N ALA A 613 2.23 -5.62 5.91
CA ALA A 613 3.28 -5.07 6.74
C ALA A 613 2.79 -4.69 8.14
N GLU A 614 1.62 -4.04 8.25
CA GLU A 614 1.03 -3.70 9.54
C GLU A 614 0.65 -4.94 10.37
N ARG A 615 0.15 -5.99 9.71
CA ARG A 615 -0.21 -7.25 10.35
C ARG A 615 1.02 -8.01 10.86
N LEU A 616 2.16 -7.94 10.16
CA LEU A 616 3.43 -8.48 10.62
C LEU A 616 3.98 -7.70 11.83
N LEU A 617 3.96 -6.36 11.77
CA LEU A 617 4.34 -5.51 12.92
C LEU A 617 3.46 -5.74 14.15
N GLY A 618 2.21 -6.16 13.92
CA GLY A 618 1.26 -6.42 14.98
C GLY A 618 1.35 -7.82 15.59
N LEU A 619 2.30 -8.67 15.19
CA LEU A 619 2.58 -9.96 15.84
C LEU A 619 3.36 -9.75 17.14
#